data_AF-A0A1G5FEU3-F1
#
_entry.id   AF-A0A1G5FEU3-F1
#
_cell.length_a   1.000
_cell.length_b   1.000
_cell.length_c   1.000
_cell.angle_alpha   90.00
_cell.angle_beta   90.00
_cell.angle_gamma   90.00
#
_symmetry.space_group_name_H-M   'P 1'
#
loop_
_entity.id
_entity.type
_entity.pdbx_description
1 polymer ?
#
loop_
_entity_poly.entity_id
_entity_poly.type
_entity_poly.pdbx_seq_one_letter_code
_entity_poly.pdbx_strand_id
1 'polypeptide(L)'
;MFKSKRITFTIIVSMLFMMAVCTSISFGNAAEPPSILIIVPNAPNDLHITIGSNDEYNEASKRDKIIETYYTFYSRDLRNIHDYNLRISTENNSFEIALEESLNTYNNVFILNLENQSLTKGKSTSRSIKLVSFRIILTLMIEGLVFLLFGFRQKRSWIIFLIINLITQGGLNLWLNGFSPLASYIIFSLIFAELIIFAVEIIAFSTLVKEHSGYRKVSFVLVANLLSLIAGGYMITILPI
;
A
#
# COMPACT_ATOMS: atom_id res chain seq x y z
N MET A 1 -15.52 17.73 -35.05
CA MET A 1 -14.29 16.97 -35.41
C MET A 1 -13.09 17.18 -34.47
N PHE A 2 -12.91 18.35 -33.84
CA PHE A 2 -11.75 18.64 -32.96
C PHE A 2 -11.72 17.92 -31.59
N LYS A 3 -12.87 17.54 -31.03
CA LYS A 3 -12.96 16.93 -29.68
C LYS A 3 -12.44 15.49 -29.62
N SER A 4 -12.61 14.73 -30.71
CA SER A 4 -12.12 13.34 -30.83
C SER A 4 -10.59 13.28 -30.87
N LYS A 5 -9.96 14.16 -31.67
CA LYS A 5 -8.49 14.23 -31.80
C LYS A 5 -7.76 14.48 -30.48
N ARG A 6 -8.35 15.29 -29.58
CA ARG A 6 -7.77 15.54 -28.25
C ARG A 6 -7.81 14.30 -27.36
N ILE A 7 -8.90 13.53 -27.40
CA ILE A 7 -9.04 12.30 -26.60
C ILE A 7 -8.05 11.24 -27.08
N THR A 8 -7.93 11.05 -28.40
CA THR A 8 -6.97 10.09 -28.97
C THR A 8 -5.54 10.47 -28.63
N PHE A 9 -5.22 11.76 -28.68
CA PHE A 9 -3.90 12.27 -28.30
C PHE A 9 -3.58 12.01 -26.82
N THR A 10 -4.54 12.25 -25.91
CA THR A 10 -4.36 11.96 -24.48
C THR A 10 -4.13 10.46 -24.21
N ILE A 11 -4.84 9.57 -24.91
CA ILE A 11 -4.66 8.12 -24.79
C ILE A 11 -3.25 7.72 -25.24
N ILE A 12 -2.79 8.23 -26.38
CA ILE A 12 -1.46 7.92 -26.93
C ILE A 12 -0.35 8.42 -26.00
N VAL A 13 -0.48 9.63 -25.47
CA VAL A 13 0.51 10.20 -24.53
C VAL A 13 0.56 9.40 -23.22
N SER A 14 -0.60 8.96 -22.71
CA SER A 14 -0.68 8.12 -21.51
C SER A 14 -0.03 6.73 -21.74
N MET A 15 -0.27 6.11 -22.89
CA MET A 15 0.36 4.84 -23.28
C MET A 15 1.88 4.96 -23.47
N LEU A 16 2.37 6.05 -24.06
CA LEU A 16 3.80 6.29 -24.24
C LEU A 16 4.51 6.54 -22.91
N PHE A 17 3.88 7.29 -21.99
CA PHE A 17 4.39 7.47 -20.64
C PHE A 17 4.48 6.13 -19.89
N MET A 18 3.51 5.25 -20.07
CA MET A 18 3.50 3.90 -19.49
C MET A 18 4.68 3.03 -19.95
N MET A 19 5.00 3.01 -21.25
CA MET A 19 6.14 2.24 -21.76
C MET A 19 7.48 2.72 -21.18
N ALA A 20 7.58 4.00 -20.83
CA ALA A 20 8.79 4.57 -20.23
C ALA A 20 8.93 4.25 -18.73
N VAL A 21 7.81 4.03 -18.00
CA VAL A 21 7.82 3.81 -16.54
C VAL A 21 7.88 2.32 -16.18
N CYS A 22 7.44 1.41 -17.05
CA CYS A 22 7.31 -0.03 -16.77
C CYS A 22 8.56 -0.90 -17.05
N THR A 23 9.76 -0.33 -17.17
CA THR A 23 10.98 -1.15 -17.31
C THR A 23 11.38 -1.75 -15.95
N SER A 24 10.72 -2.85 -15.57
CA SER A 24 11.01 -3.57 -14.32
C SER A 24 11.93 -4.75 -14.58
N ILE A 25 13.10 -4.74 -13.95
CA ILE A 25 14.00 -5.91 -13.89
C ILE A 25 13.34 -6.96 -12.99
N SER A 26 12.99 -8.11 -13.56
CA SER A 26 12.35 -9.21 -12.83
C SER A 26 13.40 -10.08 -12.15
N PHE A 27 13.50 -10.01 -10.81
CA PHE A 27 14.26 -10.98 -10.02
C PHE A 27 13.36 -12.15 -9.61
N GLY A 28 13.67 -13.35 -10.08
CA GLY A 28 12.84 -14.56 -9.94
C GLY A 28 12.85 -15.23 -8.55
N ASN A 29 13.47 -14.63 -7.53
CA ASN A 29 13.55 -15.20 -6.20
C ASN A 29 12.60 -14.49 -5.25
N ALA A 30 11.55 -15.20 -4.82
CA ALA A 30 10.69 -14.73 -3.75
C ALA A 30 11.51 -14.68 -2.45
N ALA A 31 11.67 -13.49 -1.87
CA ALA A 31 12.28 -13.34 -0.56
C ALA A 31 11.42 -14.06 0.49
N GLU A 32 12.09 -14.74 1.43
CA GLU A 32 11.46 -15.36 2.60
C GLU A 32 10.60 -14.33 3.34
N PRO A 33 9.35 -14.65 3.75
CA PRO A 33 8.57 -13.75 4.59
C PRO A 33 9.25 -13.58 5.96
N PRO A 34 9.20 -12.38 6.55
CA PRO A 34 9.78 -12.14 7.86
C PRO A 34 9.07 -13.00 8.92
N SER A 35 9.85 -13.50 9.87
CA SER A 35 9.31 -14.20 11.03
C SER A 35 8.70 -13.21 12.02
N ILE A 36 9.45 -12.14 12.33
CA ILE A 36 9.03 -11.05 13.20
C ILE A 36 9.18 -9.73 12.43
N LEU A 37 8.13 -8.90 12.46
CA LEU A 37 8.11 -7.54 11.94
C LEU A 37 7.74 -6.60 13.09
N ILE A 38 8.63 -5.67 13.42
CA ILE A 38 8.38 -4.61 14.39
C ILE A 38 8.22 -3.30 13.62
N ILE A 39 7.06 -2.67 13.78
CA ILE A 39 6.72 -1.38 13.20
C ILE A 39 6.98 -0.32 14.27
N VAL A 40 7.81 0.67 13.92
CA VAL A 40 8.13 1.79 14.81
C VAL A 40 7.66 3.08 14.15
N PRO A 41 6.53 3.67 14.60
CA PRO A 41 6.08 4.97 14.11
C PRO A 41 7.11 6.06 14.42
N ASN A 42 7.45 6.90 13.44
CA ASN A 42 8.41 8.00 13.58
C ASN A 42 9.73 7.59 14.29
N ALA A 43 10.33 6.48 13.86
CA ALA A 43 11.55 5.96 14.46
C ALA A 43 12.69 7.00 14.39
N PRO A 44 13.44 7.21 15.49
CA PRO A 44 14.71 7.92 15.44
C PRO A 44 15.69 7.26 14.47
N ASN A 45 16.56 8.06 13.84
CA ASN A 45 17.52 7.55 12.88
C ASN A 45 18.55 6.61 13.51
N ASP A 46 18.87 6.85 14.78
CA ASP A 46 19.81 6.12 15.63
C ASP A 46 19.17 4.95 16.39
N LEU A 47 17.92 4.60 16.09
CA LEU A 47 17.26 3.46 16.70
C LEU A 47 17.78 2.14 16.12
N HIS A 48 18.25 1.26 17.01
CA HIS A 48 18.65 -0.11 16.72
C HIS A 48 17.81 -1.09 17.54
N ILE A 49 17.34 -2.15 16.87
CA ILE A 49 16.60 -3.24 17.52
C ILE A 49 17.34 -4.53 17.29
N THR A 50 17.69 -5.20 18.38
CA THR A 50 18.36 -6.50 18.37
C THR A 50 17.52 -7.53 19.13
N ILE A 51 17.59 -8.78 18.72
CA ILE A 51 16.93 -9.90 19.39
C ILE A 51 17.97 -10.94 19.80
N GLY A 52 17.87 -11.45 21.03
CA GLY A 52 18.89 -12.36 21.55
C GLY A 52 18.80 -12.62 23.05
N SER A 53 19.67 -13.50 23.54
CA SER A 53 19.84 -13.82 24.95
C SER A 53 21.31 -14.20 25.21
N ASN A 54 21.83 -13.89 26.40
CA ASN A 54 23.19 -14.25 26.85
C ASN A 54 24.32 -13.89 25.84
N ASP A 55 24.44 -12.61 25.50
CA ASP A 55 25.48 -12.01 24.62
C ASP A 55 25.45 -12.39 23.13
N GLU A 56 24.55 -13.27 22.70
CA GLU A 56 24.25 -13.49 21.28
C GLU A 56 23.04 -12.64 20.85
N TYR A 57 23.31 -11.55 20.13
CA TYR A 57 22.28 -10.65 19.59
C TYR A 57 22.36 -10.58 18.06
N ASN A 58 21.21 -10.76 17.41
CA ASN A 58 21.06 -10.51 15.99
C ASN A 58 20.37 -9.16 15.76
N GLU A 59 20.92 -8.35 14.87
CA GLU A 59 20.36 -7.05 14.50
C GLU A 59 19.23 -7.19 13.49
N ALA A 60 18.17 -6.41 13.69
CA ALA A 60 17.05 -6.38 12.77
C ALA A 60 17.43 -5.75 11.42
N SER A 61 16.92 -6.31 10.34
CA SER A 61 16.98 -5.65 9.04
C SER A 61 16.04 -4.44 9.03
N LYS A 62 16.58 -3.25 8.73
CA LYS A 62 15.87 -1.96 8.73
C LYS A 62 15.34 -1.63 7.33
N ARG A 63 14.07 -1.22 7.25
CA ARG A 63 13.46 -0.61 6.05
C ARG A 63 12.69 0.64 6.43
N ASP A 64 13.14 1.79 5.95
CA ASP A 64 12.51 3.07 6.21
C ASP A 64 11.33 3.33 5.26
N LYS A 65 10.26 3.88 5.80
CA LYS A 65 9.11 4.46 5.10
C LYS A 65 8.94 5.92 5.57
N ILE A 66 8.11 6.71 4.87
CA ILE A 66 7.98 8.15 5.16
C ILE A 66 7.66 8.44 6.64
N ILE A 67 6.79 7.65 7.27
CA ILE A 67 6.24 7.95 8.60
C ILE A 67 6.57 6.89 9.65
N GLU A 68 7.31 5.85 9.28
CA GLU A 68 7.64 4.73 10.16
C GLU A 68 8.77 3.89 9.58
N THR A 69 9.38 3.09 10.44
CA THR A 69 10.44 2.17 10.07
C THR A 69 10.05 0.75 10.43
N TYR A 70 10.35 -0.17 9.53
CA TYR A 70 10.19 -1.61 9.73
C TYR A 70 11.51 -2.24 10.15
N TYR A 71 11.49 -2.96 11.25
CA TYR A 71 12.58 -3.79 11.73
C TYR A 71 12.15 -5.25 11.62
N THR A 72 12.84 -6.02 10.79
CA THR A 72 12.45 -7.39 10.47
C THR A 72 13.52 -8.40 10.87
N PHE A 73 13.06 -9.52 11.42
CA PHE A 73 13.87 -10.71 11.68
C PHE A 73 13.36 -11.86 10.82
N TYR A 74 14.26 -12.52 10.09
CA TYR A 74 13.95 -13.69 9.28
C TYR A 74 14.16 -14.97 10.09
N SER A 75 13.56 -16.09 9.66
CA SER A 75 13.69 -17.35 10.42
C SER A 75 15.16 -17.76 10.58
N ARG A 76 16.00 -17.47 9.57
CA ARG A 76 17.45 -17.71 9.60
C ARG A 76 18.16 -16.95 10.73
N ASP A 77 17.67 -15.76 11.09
CA ASP A 77 18.27 -14.90 12.13
C ASP A 77 17.81 -15.35 13.53
N LEU A 78 16.82 -16.24 13.62
CA LEU A 78 16.24 -16.72 14.88
C LEU A 78 16.61 -18.17 15.22
N ARG A 79 17.31 -18.89 14.33
CA ARG A 79 17.58 -20.34 14.48
C ARG A 79 18.32 -20.73 15.76
N ASN A 80 19.16 -19.83 16.26
CA ASN A 80 20.01 -20.08 17.43
C ASN A 80 19.51 -19.37 18.70
N ILE A 81 18.37 -18.69 18.64
CA ILE A 81 17.84 -17.89 19.76
C ILE A 81 16.71 -18.67 20.42
N HIS A 82 16.90 -19.03 21.69
CA HIS A 82 15.92 -19.79 22.47
C HIS A 82 14.97 -18.88 23.26
N ASP A 83 15.48 -17.74 23.72
CA ASP A 83 14.71 -16.73 24.45
C ASP A 83 14.65 -15.44 23.63
N TYR A 84 13.44 -14.99 23.33
CA TYR A 84 13.20 -13.80 22.52
C TYR A 84 13.16 -12.55 23.40
N ASN A 85 14.33 -12.01 23.78
CA ASN A 85 14.41 -10.68 24.38
C ASN A 85 14.78 -9.66 23.32
N LEU A 86 13.92 -8.65 23.14
CA LEU A 86 14.21 -7.50 22.31
C LEU A 86 14.97 -6.48 23.13
N ARG A 87 16.15 -6.10 22.65
CA ARG A 87 16.87 -4.94 23.14
C ARG A 87 16.66 -3.80 22.16
N ILE A 88 16.10 -2.70 22.66
CA ILE A 88 15.87 -1.47 21.93
C ILE A 88 16.92 -0.47 22.41
N SER A 89 17.75 0.01 21.49
CA SER A 89 18.85 0.92 21.80
C SER A 89 18.81 2.16 20.91
N THR A 90 19.05 3.30 21.54
CA THR A 90 19.29 4.62 20.95
C THR A 90 20.62 5.13 21.51
N GLU A 91 21.18 6.21 20.98
CA GLU A 91 22.47 6.74 21.48
C GLU A 91 22.46 7.06 22.98
N ASN A 92 21.30 7.44 23.52
CA ASN A 92 21.18 7.89 24.92
C ASN A 92 20.51 6.88 25.86
N ASN A 93 19.69 5.96 25.33
CA ASN A 93 18.88 5.05 26.14
C ASN A 93 18.82 3.65 25.52
N SER A 94 18.87 2.64 26.39
CA SER A 94 18.61 1.24 26.03
C SER A 94 17.65 0.60 27.01
N PHE A 95 16.70 -0.18 26.51
CA PHE A 95 15.78 -0.95 27.33
C PHE A 95 15.48 -2.30 26.68
N GLU A 96 15.04 -3.26 27.50
CA GLU A 96 14.74 -4.61 27.05
C GLU A 96 13.26 -4.93 27.26
N ILE A 97 12.67 -5.63 26.29
CA ILE A 97 11.31 -6.14 26.34
C ILE A 97 11.35 -7.64 26.05
N ALA A 98 10.82 -8.44 26.96
CA ALA A 98 10.64 -9.87 26.73
C ALA A 98 9.45 -10.12 25.79
N LEU A 99 9.62 -10.96 24.76
CA LEU A 99 8.51 -11.52 24.00
C LEU A 99 7.99 -12.76 24.73
N GLU A 100 6.99 -12.57 25.59
CA GLU A 100 6.38 -13.65 26.36
C GLU A 100 5.34 -14.46 25.56
N GLU A 101 4.92 -13.97 24.38
CA GLU A 101 3.84 -14.58 23.62
C GLU A 101 4.29 -15.71 22.67
N SER A 102 3.40 -16.69 22.45
CA SER A 102 3.56 -17.71 21.42
C SER A 102 3.67 -17.07 20.03
N LEU A 103 4.86 -17.16 19.45
CA LEU A 103 5.14 -16.69 18.10
C LEU A 103 4.73 -17.74 17.09
N ASN A 104 4.07 -17.30 16.02
CA ASN A 104 3.92 -18.11 14.82
C ASN A 104 5.28 -18.26 14.12
N THR A 105 5.41 -19.22 13.21
CA THR A 105 6.65 -19.35 12.42
C THR A 105 6.92 -18.12 11.56
N TYR A 106 5.87 -17.48 11.04
CA TYR A 106 5.93 -16.28 10.19
C TYR A 106 4.85 -15.26 10.53
N ASN A 107 5.03 -14.02 10.06
CA ASN A 107 4.05 -12.92 10.13
C ASN A 107 3.68 -12.48 11.55
N ASN A 108 4.61 -12.54 12.50
CA ASN A 108 4.40 -11.90 13.80
C ASN A 108 4.64 -10.40 13.66
N VAL A 109 3.55 -9.63 13.60
CA VAL A 109 3.60 -8.17 13.47
C VAL A 109 3.43 -7.55 14.85
N PHE A 110 4.31 -6.63 15.21
CA PHE A 110 4.27 -5.87 16.45
C PHE A 110 4.41 -4.38 16.16
N ILE A 111 3.84 -3.55 17.02
CA ILE A 111 4.05 -2.11 17.06
C ILE A 111 4.78 -1.78 18.35
N LEU A 112 5.95 -1.16 18.20
CA LEU A 112 6.75 -0.65 19.30
C LEU A 112 6.37 0.81 19.58
N ASN A 113 5.95 1.08 20.82
CA ASN A 113 5.78 2.44 21.31
C ASN A 113 6.98 2.82 22.17
N LEU A 114 7.80 3.76 21.69
CA LEU A 114 9.01 4.21 22.36
C LEU A 114 8.72 5.03 23.64
N GLU A 115 7.59 5.75 23.69
CA GLU A 115 7.21 6.56 24.85
C GLU A 115 6.79 5.67 26.03
N ASN A 116 6.00 4.64 25.73
CA ASN A 116 5.46 3.72 26.74
C ASN A 116 6.32 2.47 26.96
N GLN A 117 7.44 2.32 26.22
CA GLN A 117 8.31 1.16 26.23
C GLN A 117 7.54 -0.17 26.10
N SER A 118 6.51 -0.18 25.25
CA SER A 118 5.59 -1.31 25.13
C SER A 118 5.53 -1.85 23.71
N LEU A 119 5.34 -3.16 23.64
CA LEU A 119 5.15 -3.88 22.39
C LEU A 119 3.70 -4.35 22.31
N THR A 120 3.02 -3.97 21.23
CA THR A 120 1.63 -4.36 21.00
C THR A 120 1.54 -5.24 19.76
N LYS A 121 0.85 -6.37 19.87
CA LYS A 121 0.69 -7.30 18.75
C LYS A 121 -0.33 -6.80 17.74
N GLY A 122 -0.02 -6.99 16.46
CA GLY A 122 -0.87 -6.67 15.32
C GLY A 122 -0.62 -5.28 14.74
N LYS A 123 -1.58 -4.81 13.94
CA LYS A 123 -1.56 -3.49 13.32
C LYS A 123 -2.51 -2.54 14.06
N SER A 124 -2.10 -1.29 14.22
CA SER A 124 -2.96 -0.25 14.76
C SER A 124 -4.08 0.05 13.77
N THR A 125 -5.33 -0.17 14.19
CA THR A 125 -6.52 0.10 13.37
C THR A 125 -6.57 1.56 12.92
N SER A 126 -6.18 2.50 13.79
CA SER A 126 -6.14 3.93 13.46
C SER A 126 -5.12 4.25 12.36
N ARG A 127 -3.92 3.64 12.42
CA ARG A 127 -2.89 3.76 11.37
C ARG A 127 -3.43 3.25 10.03
N SER A 128 -4.01 2.05 10.02
CA SER A 128 -4.57 1.46 8.81
C SER A 128 -5.67 2.32 8.20
N ILE A 129 -6.60 2.85 9.01
CA ILE A 129 -7.67 3.73 8.52
C ILE A 129 -7.09 4.99 7.89
N LYS A 130 -6.11 5.65 8.53
CA LYS A 130 -5.48 6.87 7.98
C LYS A 130 -4.82 6.60 6.63
N LEU A 131 -4.07 5.51 6.51
CA LEU A 131 -3.38 5.14 5.27
C LEU A 131 -4.36 4.79 4.15
N VAL A 132 -5.42 4.05 4.46
CA VAL A 132 -6.50 3.71 3.52
C VAL A 132 -7.23 4.98 3.08
N SER A 133 -7.61 5.86 4.01
CA SER A 133 -8.28 7.12 3.68
C SER A 133 -7.41 8.02 2.81
N PHE A 134 -6.10 8.12 3.10
CA PHE A 134 -5.19 8.90 2.27
C PHE A 134 -5.11 8.37 0.84
N ARG A 135 -5.04 7.04 0.68
CA ARG A 135 -5.02 6.41 -0.64
C ARG A 135 -6.30 6.69 -1.42
N ILE A 136 -7.47 6.46 -0.79
CA ILE A 136 -8.78 6.71 -1.42
C ILE A 136 -8.95 8.18 -1.82
N ILE A 137 -8.52 9.12 -0.97
CA ILE A 137 -8.62 10.55 -1.29
C ILE A 137 -7.75 10.88 -2.51
N LEU A 138 -6.51 10.38 -2.57
CA LEU A 138 -5.63 10.67 -3.69
C LEU A 138 -6.13 10.05 -5.01
N THR A 139 -6.61 8.81 -4.97
CA THR A 139 -7.18 8.17 -6.17
C THR A 139 -8.43 8.90 -6.65
N LEU A 140 -9.35 9.27 -5.75
CA LEU A 140 -10.52 10.10 -6.08
C LEU A 140 -10.14 11.47 -6.65
N MET A 141 -9.08 12.10 -6.16
CA MET A 141 -8.59 13.36 -6.71
C MET A 141 -8.09 13.19 -8.15
N ILE A 142 -7.29 12.16 -8.41
CA ILE A 142 -6.77 11.87 -9.76
C ILE A 142 -7.92 11.59 -10.71
N GLU A 143 -8.82 10.67 -10.35
CA GLU A 143 -9.92 10.26 -11.21
C GLU A 143 -10.94 11.38 -11.39
N GLY A 144 -11.18 12.19 -10.37
CA GLY A 144 -12.04 13.37 -10.44
C GLY A 144 -11.48 14.45 -11.39
N LEU A 145 -10.15 14.65 -11.39
CA LEU A 145 -9.48 15.51 -12.37
C LEU A 145 -9.64 14.95 -13.79
N VAL A 146 -9.45 13.64 -13.98
CA VAL A 146 -9.67 12.99 -15.27
C VAL A 146 -11.15 13.12 -15.69
N PHE A 147 -12.09 12.97 -14.77
CA PHE A 147 -13.53 13.12 -15.01
C PHE A 147 -13.88 14.55 -15.49
N LEU A 148 -13.27 15.57 -14.89
CA LEU A 148 -13.35 16.96 -15.34
C LEU A 148 -12.77 17.16 -16.75
N LEU A 149 -11.58 16.61 -17.02
CA LEU A 149 -10.90 16.73 -18.31
C LEU A 149 -11.68 16.03 -19.44
N PHE A 150 -12.32 14.90 -19.12
CA PHE A 150 -13.26 14.22 -20.00
C PHE A 150 -14.59 14.96 -20.15
N GLY A 151 -14.79 16.08 -19.44
CA GLY A 151 -15.87 17.02 -19.66
C GLY A 151 -17.21 16.59 -19.05
N PHE A 152 -17.19 15.71 -18.05
CA PHE A 152 -18.36 15.38 -17.25
C PHE A 152 -18.65 16.51 -16.27
N ARG A 153 -19.81 17.16 -16.41
CA ARG A 153 -20.17 18.35 -15.59
C ARG A 153 -21.51 18.20 -14.87
N GLN A 154 -22.28 17.16 -15.16
CA GLN A 154 -23.58 16.98 -14.52
C GLN A 154 -23.44 16.52 -13.08
N LYS A 155 -24.12 17.20 -12.15
CA LYS A 155 -24.14 16.84 -10.71
C LYS A 155 -24.47 15.36 -10.48
N ARG A 156 -25.42 14.82 -11.25
CA ARG A 156 -25.81 13.40 -11.19
C ARG A 156 -24.65 12.47 -11.57
N SER A 157 -23.91 12.78 -12.62
CA SER A 157 -22.75 12.00 -13.06
C SER A 157 -21.62 12.02 -12.03
N TRP A 158 -21.43 13.16 -11.36
CA TRP A 158 -20.47 13.33 -10.26
C TRP A 158 -20.82 12.49 -9.04
N ILE A 159 -22.10 12.47 -8.64
CA ILE A 159 -22.55 11.64 -7.50
C ILE A 159 -22.34 10.15 -7.83
N ILE A 160 -22.70 9.71 -9.03
CA ILE A 160 -22.49 8.32 -9.47
C ILE A 160 -20.98 8.00 -9.47
N PHE A 161 -20.15 8.90 -9.98
CA PHE A 161 -18.70 8.75 -9.97
C PHE A 161 -18.14 8.56 -8.56
N LEU A 162 -18.51 9.43 -7.62
CA LEU A 162 -18.04 9.33 -6.24
C LEU A 162 -18.48 8.04 -5.57
N ILE A 163 -19.73 7.62 -5.76
CA ILE A 163 -20.25 6.39 -5.15
C ILE A 163 -19.52 5.16 -5.69
N ILE A 164 -19.36 5.05 -7.01
CA ILE A 164 -18.69 3.89 -7.63
C ILE A 164 -17.26 3.79 -7.10
N ASN A 165 -16.48 4.88 -7.21
CA ASN A 165 -15.07 4.86 -6.82
C ASN A 165 -14.89 4.65 -5.31
N LEU A 166 -15.76 5.22 -4.47
CA LEU A 166 -15.68 5.00 -3.03
C LEU A 166 -15.96 3.53 -2.65
N ILE A 167 -16.92 2.89 -3.33
CA ILE A 167 -17.24 1.47 -3.09
C ILE A 167 -16.10 0.57 -3.59
N THR A 168 -15.64 0.78 -4.82
CA THR A 168 -14.60 -0.07 -5.43
C THR A 168 -13.26 0.10 -4.71
N GLN A 169 -12.79 1.33 -4.53
CA GLN A 169 -11.52 1.62 -3.87
C GLN A 169 -11.59 1.33 -2.37
N GLY A 170 -12.72 1.63 -1.72
CA GLY A 170 -12.94 1.28 -0.32
C GLY A 170 -12.85 -0.24 -0.10
N GLY A 171 -13.55 -1.02 -0.93
CA GLY A 171 -13.49 -2.48 -0.89
C GLY A 171 -12.08 -3.02 -1.12
N LEU A 172 -11.38 -2.51 -2.14
CA LEU A 172 -10.00 -2.91 -2.44
C LEU A 172 -9.06 -2.64 -1.28
N ASN A 173 -9.10 -1.43 -0.71
CA ASN A 173 -8.19 -1.03 0.34
C ASN A 173 -8.44 -1.79 1.65
N LEU A 174 -9.70 -2.08 1.97
CA LEU A 174 -10.04 -2.94 3.11
C LEU A 174 -9.52 -4.36 2.91
N TRP A 175 -9.65 -4.90 1.70
CA TRP A 175 -9.12 -6.21 1.36
C TRP A 175 -7.59 -6.25 1.46
N LEU A 176 -6.90 -5.22 0.94
CA LEU A 176 -5.44 -5.10 1.00
C LEU A 176 -4.91 -5.00 2.44
N ASN A 177 -5.60 -4.26 3.32
CA ASN A 177 -5.20 -4.14 4.72
C ASN A 177 -5.24 -5.47 5.48
N GLY A 178 -6.06 -6.42 5.02
CA GLY A 178 -6.12 -7.78 5.56
C GLY A 178 -4.85 -8.61 5.34
N PHE A 179 -3.97 -8.23 4.42
CA PHE A 179 -2.70 -8.93 4.17
C PHE A 179 -1.57 -8.47 5.09
N SER A 180 -0.59 -9.34 5.32
CA SER A 180 0.66 -9.01 6.04
C SER A 180 1.43 -7.91 5.29
N PRO A 181 2.01 -6.88 5.95
CA PRO A 181 2.67 -5.73 5.30
C PRO A 181 3.84 -6.08 4.36
N LEU A 182 4.41 -7.28 4.51
CA LEU A 182 5.59 -7.73 3.77
C LEU A 182 5.32 -8.96 2.90
N ALA A 183 4.06 -9.26 2.59
CA ALA A 183 3.77 -10.33 1.64
C ALA A 183 4.33 -9.97 0.24
N SER A 184 5.25 -10.81 -0.25
CA SER A 184 6.01 -10.61 -1.50
C SER A 184 5.13 -10.47 -2.76
N TYR A 185 3.85 -10.84 -2.68
CA TYR A 185 2.91 -10.84 -3.80
C TYR A 185 1.80 -9.79 -3.72
N ILE A 186 1.83 -8.87 -2.73
CA ILE A 186 0.77 -7.85 -2.57
C ILE A 186 0.62 -7.00 -3.83
N ILE A 187 1.73 -6.65 -4.50
CA ILE A 187 1.70 -5.86 -5.73
C ILE A 187 0.98 -6.62 -6.85
N PHE A 188 1.24 -7.92 -7.01
CA PHE A 188 0.53 -8.75 -7.99
C PHE A 188 -0.95 -8.88 -7.65
N SER A 189 -1.29 -9.17 -6.39
CA SER A 189 -2.67 -9.24 -5.93
C SER A 189 -3.42 -7.92 -6.16
N LEU A 190 -2.76 -6.78 -5.94
CA LEU A 190 -3.32 -5.47 -6.23
C LEU A 190 -3.60 -5.29 -7.71
N ILE A 191 -2.62 -5.57 -8.60
CA ILE A 191 -2.82 -5.42 -10.05
C ILE A 191 -4.00 -6.28 -10.52
N PHE A 192 -4.10 -7.54 -10.08
CA PHE A 192 -5.21 -8.41 -10.44
C PHE A 192 -6.56 -7.90 -9.91
N ALA A 193 -6.61 -7.45 -8.65
CA ALA A 193 -7.83 -6.91 -8.07
C ALA A 193 -8.26 -5.60 -8.76
N GLU A 194 -7.31 -4.75 -9.13
CA GLU A 194 -7.59 -3.53 -9.88
C GLU A 194 -8.17 -3.86 -11.26
N LEU A 195 -7.64 -4.87 -11.98
CA LEU A 195 -8.20 -5.28 -13.27
C LEU A 195 -9.66 -5.74 -13.18
N ILE A 196 -10.04 -6.39 -12.07
CA ILE A 196 -11.45 -6.75 -11.81
C ILE A 196 -12.27 -5.49 -11.57
N ILE A 197 -11.75 -4.53 -10.79
CA ILE A 197 -12.39 -3.24 -10.54
C ILE A 197 -12.60 -2.46 -11.83
N PHE A 198 -11.61 -2.41 -12.73
CA PHE A 198 -11.74 -1.80 -14.06
C PHE A 198 -12.97 -2.34 -14.79
N ALA A 199 -13.15 -3.67 -14.82
CA ALA A 199 -14.27 -4.31 -15.50
C ALA A 199 -15.61 -3.91 -14.84
N VAL A 200 -15.67 -3.92 -13.51
CA VAL A 200 -16.86 -3.51 -12.75
C VAL A 200 -17.21 -2.05 -13.01
N GLU A 201 -16.22 -1.16 -12.99
CA GLU A 201 -16.42 0.28 -13.21
C GLU A 201 -16.86 0.60 -14.62
N ILE A 202 -16.30 -0.09 -15.63
CA ILE A 202 -16.73 0.06 -17.03
C ILE A 202 -18.23 -0.26 -17.16
N ILE A 203 -18.68 -1.35 -16.55
CA ILE A 203 -20.09 -1.78 -16.57
C ILE A 203 -20.95 -0.77 -15.81
N ALA A 204 -20.55 -0.39 -14.60
CA ALA A 204 -21.29 0.53 -13.75
C ALA A 204 -21.42 1.93 -14.38
N PHE A 205 -20.32 2.49 -14.91
CA PHE A 205 -20.37 3.79 -15.59
C PHE A 205 -21.17 3.74 -16.88
N SER A 206 -21.03 2.68 -17.67
CA SER A 206 -21.75 2.56 -18.94
C SER A 206 -23.26 2.52 -18.74
N THR A 207 -23.72 1.90 -17.65
CA THR A 207 -25.15 1.73 -17.31
C THR A 207 -25.74 2.90 -16.52
N LEU A 208 -25.03 3.41 -15.51
CA LEU A 208 -25.57 4.42 -14.58
C LEU A 208 -25.39 5.85 -15.08
N VAL A 209 -24.28 6.16 -15.77
CA VAL A 209 -24.01 7.51 -16.28
C VAL A 209 -24.66 7.67 -17.65
N LYS A 210 -25.65 8.56 -17.73
CA LYS A 210 -26.34 8.89 -18.99
C LYS A 210 -25.69 10.02 -19.78
N GLU A 211 -24.66 10.67 -19.22
CA GLU A 211 -23.93 11.76 -19.86
C GLU A 211 -22.88 11.23 -20.85
N HIS A 212 -22.81 11.84 -22.04
CA HIS A 212 -21.92 11.47 -23.15
C HIS A 212 -22.12 10.06 -23.74
N SER A 213 -21.48 9.81 -24.88
CA SER A 213 -21.51 8.53 -25.61
C SER A 213 -20.76 7.40 -24.87
N GLY A 214 -21.19 6.15 -25.08
CA GLY A 214 -20.56 4.94 -24.50
C GLY A 214 -19.04 4.90 -24.58
N TYR A 215 -18.47 5.14 -25.78
CA TYR A 215 -17.02 5.17 -25.98
C TYR A 215 -16.28 6.14 -25.05
N ARG A 216 -16.87 7.31 -24.78
CA ARG A 216 -16.24 8.33 -23.93
C ARG A 216 -16.25 7.93 -22.46
N LYS A 217 -17.30 7.21 -22.02
CA LYS A 217 -17.40 6.63 -20.68
C LYS A 217 -16.34 5.55 -20.48
N VAL A 218 -16.20 4.64 -21.44
CA VAL A 218 -15.19 3.59 -21.41
C VAL A 218 -13.78 4.17 -21.41
N SER A 219 -13.48 5.12 -22.31
CA SER A 219 -12.17 5.78 -22.33
C SER A 219 -11.86 6.55 -21.04
N PHE A 220 -12.88 7.15 -20.41
CA PHE A 220 -12.71 7.79 -19.10
C PHE A 220 -12.31 6.76 -18.04
N VAL A 221 -13.09 5.68 -17.87
CA VAL A 221 -12.81 4.67 -16.83
C VAL A 221 -11.41 4.08 -17.03
N LEU A 222 -11.06 3.74 -18.27
CA LEU A 222 -9.71 3.22 -18.58
C LEU A 222 -8.61 4.21 -18.19
N VAL A 223 -8.71 5.48 -18.57
CA VAL A 223 -7.65 6.46 -18.26
C VAL A 223 -7.61 6.78 -16.77
N ALA A 224 -8.77 6.92 -16.13
CA ALA A 224 -8.88 7.27 -14.72
C ALA A 224 -8.31 6.16 -13.84
N ASN A 225 -8.79 4.93 -14.01
CA ASN A 225 -8.34 3.79 -13.23
C ASN A 225 -6.87 3.44 -13.51
N LEU A 226 -6.38 3.66 -14.74
CA LEU A 226 -4.98 3.42 -15.06
C LEU A 226 -4.04 4.40 -14.36
N LEU A 227 -4.39 5.68 -14.35
CA LEU A 227 -3.61 6.69 -13.63
C LEU A 227 -3.67 6.47 -12.11
N SER A 228 -4.83 6.09 -11.58
CA SER A 228 -4.96 5.77 -10.15
C SER A 228 -4.22 4.48 -9.78
N LEU A 229 -4.16 3.47 -10.64
CA LEU A 229 -3.33 2.27 -10.45
C LEU A 229 -1.85 2.59 -10.37
N ILE A 230 -1.31 3.42 -11.27
CA ILE A 230 0.10 3.84 -11.23
C ILE A 230 0.38 4.59 -9.93
N ALA A 231 -0.48 5.56 -9.58
CA ALA A 231 -0.34 6.35 -8.37
C ALA A 231 -0.44 5.48 -7.10
N GLY A 232 -1.39 4.54 -7.06
CA GLY A 232 -1.58 3.60 -5.95
C GLY A 232 -0.43 2.60 -5.81
N GLY A 233 0.10 2.10 -6.93
CA GLY A 233 1.28 1.24 -6.96
C GLY A 233 2.53 1.97 -6.47
N TYR A 234 2.76 3.20 -6.93
CA TYR A 234 3.85 4.05 -6.44
C TYR A 234 3.67 4.40 -4.96
N MET A 235 2.44 4.64 -4.50
CA MET A 235 2.18 4.88 -3.09
C MET A 235 2.61 3.72 -2.19
N ILE A 236 2.39 2.47 -2.60
CA ILE A 236 2.76 1.30 -1.78
C ILE A 236 4.28 1.15 -1.63
N THR A 237 5.06 1.62 -2.60
CA THR A 237 6.52 1.55 -2.48
C THR A 237 7.05 2.53 -1.44
N ILE A 238 6.35 3.63 -1.18
CA ILE A 238 6.83 4.73 -0.33
C ILE A 238 6.09 4.80 1.00
N LEU A 239 4.77 4.63 0.97
CA LEU A 239 3.92 4.60 2.16
C LEU A 239 3.93 3.21 2.79
N PRO A 240 3.69 3.15 4.10
CA PRO A 240 3.46 1.89 4.77
C PRO A 240 2.10 1.26 4.41
N ILE A 241 1.97 -0.05 4.69
CA ILE A 241 0.80 -0.90 4.41
C ILE A 241 0.25 -1.47 5.73
#